data_AF-A0A934PZ58-F1
#
_entry.id   AF-A0A934PZ58-F1
#
_cell.length_a   1.000
_cell.length_b   1.000
_cell.length_c   1.000
_cell.angle_alpha   90.00
_cell.angle_beta   90.00
_cell.angle_gamma   90.00
#
_symmetry.space_group_name_H-M   'P 1'
#
loop_
_entity.id
_entity.type
_entity.pdbx_description
1 polymer ?
#
loop_
_entity_poly.entity_id
_entity_poly.type
_entity_poly.pdbx_seq_one_letter_code
_entity_poly.pdbx_strand_id
1 'polypeptide(L)' 'MIPLRRTCKEAAALLVAREDRELALADRVALRLHLAVCEACPRFGRQLDLMRRAFGRWRHQAGEQDPGP' A
#
# COMPACT_ATOMS: atom_id res chain seq x y z
N MET A 1 -13.23 12.69 17.08
CA MET A 1 -12.28 12.91 15.96
C MET A 1 -10.88 12.97 16.55
N ILE A 2 -10.14 11.87 16.46
CA ILE A 2 -8.81 11.76 17.08
C ILE A 2 -7.77 12.44 16.17
N PRO A 3 -6.93 13.34 16.70
CA PRO A 3 -6.08 14.22 15.93
C PRO A 3 -4.79 13.52 15.53
N LEU A 4 -4.80 12.87 14.36
CA LEU A 4 -3.60 12.39 13.69
C LEU A 4 -3.52 12.95 12.27
N ARG A 5 -3.89 14.23 12.11
CA ARG A 5 -3.77 15.14 10.95
C ARG A 5 -3.96 14.57 9.53
N ARG A 6 -4.48 13.36 9.38
CA ARG A 6 -4.78 12.68 8.14
C ARG A 6 -6.09 11.93 8.32
N THR A 7 -7.01 12.20 7.41
CA THR A 7 -8.26 11.48 7.23
C THR A 7 -8.00 10.08 6.68
N CYS A 8 -8.96 9.17 6.80
CA CYS A 8 -8.85 7.84 6.20
C CYS A 8 -8.59 7.90 4.68
N LYS A 9 -9.12 8.93 3.99
CA LYS A 9 -8.88 9.17 2.56
C LYS A 9 -7.42 9.50 2.28
N GLU A 10 -6.82 10.40 3.07
CA GLU A 10 -5.40 10.75 2.94
C GLU A 10 -4.49 9.59 3.33
N ALA A 11 -4.85 8.83 4.36
CA ALA A 11 -4.14 7.60 4.71
C ALA A 11 -4.19 6.60 3.54
N ALA A 12 -5.36 6.34 2.95
CA ALA A 12 -5.50 5.47 1.79
C ALA A 12 -4.68 5.95 0.59
N ALA A 13 -4.67 7.26 0.31
CA ALA A 13 -3.84 7.84 -0.74
C ALA A 13 -2.33 7.60 -0.49
N LEU A 14 -1.87 7.74 0.76
CA LEU A 14 -0.48 7.41 1.12
C LEU A 14 -0.19 5.90 1.03
N LEU A 15 -1.16 5.04 1.39
CA LEU A 15 -1.04 3.59 1.29
C LEU A 15 -0.91 3.11 -0.16
N VAL A 16 -1.53 3.81 -1.11
CA VAL A 16 -1.36 3.57 -2.55
C VAL A 16 -0.05 4.19 -3.05
N ALA A 17 0.23 5.44 -2.67
CA ALA A 17 1.42 6.15 -3.13
C ALA A 17 2.71 5.42 -2.73
N ARG A 18 2.78 4.79 -1.55
CA ARG A 18 3.96 4.00 -1.14
C ARG A 18 4.25 2.77 -1.99
N GLU A 19 3.26 2.26 -2.73
CA GLU A 19 3.45 1.12 -3.63
C GLU A 19 4.13 1.52 -4.93
N ASP A 20 3.95 2.78 -5.33
CA ASP A 20 4.49 3.35 -6.57
C ASP A 20 5.79 4.13 -6.32
N ARG A 21 5.87 4.86 -5.20
CA ARG A 21 6.99 5.74 -4.87
C ARG A 21 7.32 5.74 -3.39
N GLU A 22 8.54 6.15 -3.05
CA GLU A 22 8.89 6.36 -1.66
C GLU A 22 8.15 7.56 -1.05
N LEU A 23 7.63 7.38 0.17
CA LEU A 23 7.02 8.47 0.92
C LEU A 23 8.07 9.29 1.66
N ALA A 24 7.83 10.60 1.78
CA ALA A 24 8.57 11.47 2.68
C ALA A 24 8.48 10.96 4.14
N LEU A 25 9.53 11.18 4.94
CA LEU A 25 9.61 10.69 6.31
C LEU A 25 8.42 11.16 7.17
N ALA A 26 8.01 12.42 7.03
CA ALA A 26 6.87 12.98 7.74
C ALA A 26 5.56 12.25 7.41
N ASP A 27 5.33 11.92 6.13
CA ASP A 27 4.14 11.18 5.70
C ASP A 27 4.18 9.72 6.18
N ARG A 28 5.36 9.08 6.24
CA ARG A 28 5.50 7.73 6.83
C ARG A 28 5.11 7.73 8.31
N VAL A 29 5.55 8.73 9.07
CA VAL A 29 5.23 8.84 10.50
C VAL A 29 3.73 9.11 10.70
N ALA A 30 3.16 10.08 9.98
CA ALA A 30 1.74 10.39 10.05
C ALA A 30 0.87 9.16 9.69
N LEU A 31 1.26 8.43 8.65
CA LEU A 31 0.58 7.20 8.25
C LEU A 31 0.66 6.12 9.33
N ARG A 32 1.84 5.87 9.90
CA ARG A 32 2.00 4.87 10.98
C ARG A 32 1.12 5.19 12.19
N LEU A 33 1.07 6.45 12.60
CA LEU A 33 0.21 6.86 13.70
C LEU A 33 -1.27 6.65 13.36
N HIS A 34 -1.71 7.05 12.16
CA HIS A 34 -3.10 6.83 11.73
C HIS A 34 -3.49 5.35 11.73
N LEU A 35 -2.60 4.47 11.24
CA LEU A 35 -2.82 3.02 11.24
C LEU A 35 -2.89 2.40 12.64
N ALA A 36 -2.30 3.04 13.66
CA ALA A 36 -2.37 2.56 15.04
C ALA A 36 -3.73 2.86 15.70
N VAL A 37 -4.43 3.91 15.25
CA VAL A 37 -5.73 4.32 15.84
C VAL A 37 -6.94 3.91 15.01
N CYS A 38 -6.76 3.68 13.71
CA CYS A 38 -7.84 3.36 12.78
C CYS A 38 -7.82 1.86 12.47
N GLU A 39 -8.95 1.19 12.66
CA GLU A 39 -9.07 -0.25 12.39
C GLU A 39 -9.23 -0.57 10.88
N ALA A 40 -9.81 0.35 10.11
CA ALA A 40 -10.12 0.14 8.70
C ALA A 40 -8.89 0.28 7.79
N CYS A 41 -8.05 1.30 8.01
CA CYS A 41 -6.90 1.58 7.15
C CYS A 41 -5.85 0.45 7.10
N PRO A 42 -5.54 -0.27 8.21
CA PRO A 42 -4.70 -1.46 8.16
C PRO A 42 -5.28 -2.59 7.30
N ARG A 43 -6.62 -2.77 7.29
CA ARG A 43 -7.28 -3.77 6.43
C ARG A 43 -7.07 -3.43 4.96
N PHE A 44 -7.30 -2.17 4.58
CA PHE A 44 -7.07 -1.70 3.22
C PHE A 44 -5.60 -1.88 2.79
N GLY A 45 -4.65 -1.58 3.67
CA GLY A 45 -3.23 -1.82 3.40
C GLY A 45 -2.89 -3.28 3.11
N ARG A 46 -3.52 -4.24 3.79
CA ARG A 46 -3.36 -5.68 3.51
C ARG A 46 -3.98 -6.09 2.18
N GLN A 47 -5.11 -5.49 1.81
CA GLN A 47 -5.73 -5.75 0.50
C GLN A 47 -4.81 -5.28 -0.65
N LEU A 48 -4.19 -4.11 -0.53
CA LEU A 48 -3.22 -3.63 -1.52
C LEU A 48 -2.01 -4.57 -1.66
N ASP A 49 -1.44 -5.03 -0.54
CA ASP A 49 -0.32 -5.97 -0.54
C ASP A 49 -0.70 -7.31 -1.21
N LEU A 50 -1.91 -7.82 -0.94
CA LEU A 50 -2.43 -9.02 -1.59
C LEU A 50 -2.50 -8.84 -3.12
N MET A 51 -3.05 -7.72 -3.59
CA MET A 51 -3.13 -7.41 -5.02
C MET A 51 -1.73 -7.34 -5.65
N ARG A 52 -0.79 -6.62 -5.01
CA ARG A 52 0.60 -6.53 -5.50
C ARG A 52 1.27 -7.88 -5.60
N ARG A 53 1.13 -8.74 -4.59
CA ARG A 53 1.72 -10.09 -4.60
C ARG A 53 1.10 -10.97 -5.70
N ALA A 54 -0.22 -10.87 -5.91
CA ALA A 54 -0.90 -11.61 -6.96
C ALA A 54 -0.41 -11.19 -8.35
N PHE A 55 -0.34 -9.89 -8.65
CA PHE A 55 0.17 -9.39 -9.91
C PHE A 55 1.68 -9.63 -10.09
N GLY A 56 2.45 -9.57 -9.01
CA GLY A 56 3.88 -9.90 -9.02
C GLY A 56 4.13 -11.35 -9.47
N ARG A 57 3.36 -12.31 -8.93
CA ARG A 57 3.44 -13.72 -9.36
C ARG A 57 3.05 -13.91 -10.82
N TRP A 58 2.02 -13.21 -11.29
CA TRP A 58 1.61 -13.29 -12.70
C TRP A 58 2.71 -12.80 -13.65
N ARG A 59 3.39 -11.68 -13.34
CA ARG A 59 4.52 -11.20 -14.15
C ARG A 59 5.71 -12.17 -14.17
N HIS A 60 5.97 -12.86 -13.06
CA HIS A 60 7.03 -13.86 -13.01
C HIS A 60 6.69 -15.07 -13.89
N GLN A 61 5.46 -15.57 -13.80
CA GLN A 61 4.99 -16.69 -14.62
C GLN A 61 4.91 -16.36 -16.12
N ALA A 62 4.49 -15.14 -16.48
CA ALA A 62 4.47 -14.70 -17.87
C ALA A 62 5.88 -14.62 -18.49
N GLY A 63 6.92 -14.37 -17.68
CA GLY A 63 8.32 -14.41 -18.14
C GLY A 63 8.90 -15.82 -18.24
N GLU A 64 8.37 -16.81 -17.51
CA GLU A 64 8.78 -18.22 -17.61
C GLU A 64 8.06 -18.99 -18.72
N GLN A 65 6.89 -18.52 -19.18
CA GLN A 65 6.08 -19.15 -20.24
C GLN A 65 6.38 -18.64 -21.66
N ASP A 66 7.48 -17.91 -21.86
CA ASP A 66 7.99 -17.57 -23.19
C ASP A 66 9.21 -18.45 -23.53
N PRO A 67 9.04 -19.67 -24.07
CA PRO A 67 10.07 -20.24 -24.93
C PRO A 67 10.01 -19.44 -26.23
N GLY A 68 10.70 -18.30 -26.24
CA GLY A 68 10.80 -17.47 -27.44
C GLY A 68 11.24 -18.31 -28.66
N PRO A 69 10.81 -17.94 -29.88
CA PRO A 69 11.25 -18.60 -31.11
C PRO A 69 12.75 -18.46 -31.38
#